data_AF-A0A7L9BFN4-F1
#
_entry.id   AF-A0A7L9BFN4-F1
#
_cell.length_a   1.000
_cell.length_b   1.000
_cell.length_c   1.000
_cell.angle_alpha   90.00
_cell.angle_beta   90.00
_cell.angle_gamma   90.00
#
_symmetry.space_group_name_H-M   'P 1'
#
loop_
_entity.id
_entity.type
_entity.pdbx_description
1 polymer ?
#
loop_
_entity_poly.entity_id
_entity_poly.type
_entity_poly.pdbx_seq_one_letter_code
_entity_poly.pdbx_strand_id
1 'polypeptide(L)'
;MKIENICVAKLNFGTTFNFELKTRMKSLAFEKNTVVDKQLSKKEFVQFSLKGKSPKQKVKLLILRDLWNLDWDIRIGKKKIEVFPPASYDKETIKQAMSIKREEAINSNKKWIEKHIELARKNLANGYEVLSSKIEPVIEVCETDKQHALFRMYRYYWSSPYSDYVGRRIKLLIRDKALPNRPVIGIAALGSPIIHIPERDEFIGWDKATRTKNLIYTMDAFVIGALPPYNYLLGGKLISLLLASNEVRKIYREKYKDKVTIIDKRIANSLVGIFTTSLYGKSSQYNRLKYKDLMLYQPIGHTKGYGTLHLSDETIQEMVKFLRSKNIEINHEFGDGPSWVMRVIRTAGDMLGFDSDFLLRHSFQRSIYFVPLAKNFKQVLNDNAKRPKYYDLSKKDLTDYWRERWFEKRKLNPDIITKVFDFSPSQFTIE
;
A
#
# COMPACT_ATOMS: atom_id res chain seq x y z
N MET A 1 -4.52 25.24 -0.16
CA MET A 1 -3.63 25.78 -1.21
C MET A 1 -3.71 24.86 -2.41
N LYS A 2 -4.22 25.35 -3.55
CA LYS A 2 -4.30 24.55 -4.79
C LYS A 2 -2.88 24.32 -5.33
N ILE A 3 -2.54 23.08 -5.65
CA ILE A 3 -1.19 22.66 -6.06
C ILE A 3 -0.94 22.94 -7.56
N GLU A 4 -2.02 23.14 -8.33
CA GLU A 4 -2.10 23.34 -9.80
C GLU A 4 -1.10 24.34 -10.41
N ASN A 5 -0.73 25.41 -9.70
CA ASN A 5 0.04 26.53 -10.27
C ASN A 5 1.53 26.55 -9.88
N ILE A 6 2.03 25.51 -9.21
CA ILE A 6 3.41 25.49 -8.72
C ILE A 6 4.32 24.84 -9.76
N CYS A 7 5.28 25.61 -10.28
CA CYS A 7 6.25 25.15 -11.26
C CYS A 7 7.37 24.37 -10.56
N VAL A 8 7.33 23.04 -10.65
CA VAL A 8 8.21 22.11 -9.92
C VAL A 8 9.59 21.96 -10.57
N ALA A 9 9.72 22.32 -11.85
CA ALA A 9 11.03 22.41 -12.49
C ALA A 9 11.04 23.48 -13.58
N LYS A 10 12.19 24.15 -13.75
CA LYS A 10 12.50 25.02 -14.89
C LYS A 10 13.78 24.50 -15.55
N LEU A 11 13.63 23.50 -16.42
CA LEU A 11 14.77 22.79 -16.99
C LEU A 11 15.28 23.52 -18.23
N ASN A 12 16.39 24.25 -18.09
CA ASN A 12 17.12 24.82 -19.22
C ASN A 12 17.86 23.72 -19.99
N PHE A 13 17.70 23.71 -21.31
CA PHE A 13 18.53 22.94 -22.23
C PHE A 13 19.26 23.93 -23.14
N GLY A 14 20.59 23.96 -23.04
CA GLY A 14 21.44 25.01 -23.64
C GLY A 14 21.60 24.95 -25.16
N THR A 15 20.97 23.97 -25.81
CA THR A 15 20.86 23.87 -27.27
C THR A 15 19.40 23.74 -27.63
N THR A 16 19.05 24.20 -28.85
CA THR A 16 17.71 24.07 -29.41
C THR A 16 17.24 22.62 -29.24
N PHE A 17 16.18 22.42 -28.47
CA PHE A 17 15.56 21.11 -28.37
C PHE A 17 14.88 20.83 -29.71
N ASN A 18 15.61 20.18 -30.63
CA ASN A 18 15.08 19.72 -31.91
C ASN A 18 14.08 18.59 -31.66
N PHE A 19 12.91 18.98 -31.18
CA PHE A 19 11.68 18.27 -31.40
C PHE A 19 11.29 18.57 -32.86
N GLU A 20 11.17 17.55 -33.71
CA GLU A 20 10.57 17.71 -35.03
C GLU A 20 9.04 17.87 -34.90
N LEU A 21 8.64 18.99 -34.30
CA LEU A 21 7.27 19.49 -34.29
C LEU A 21 7.13 20.51 -35.43
N LYS A 22 7.22 20.01 -36.67
CA LYS A 22 6.76 20.73 -37.87
C LYS A 22 5.71 19.93 -38.61
N THR A 23 4.48 20.14 -38.15
CA THR A 23 3.31 20.32 -39.02
C THR A 23 3.03 19.21 -40.03
N ARG A 24 2.43 18.10 -39.56
CA ARG A 24 1.42 17.39 -40.37
C ARG A 24 0.33 16.75 -39.52
N MET A 25 -0.81 17.45 -39.44
CA MET A 25 -2.10 16.93 -38.96
C MET A 25 -2.71 15.85 -39.89
N LYS A 26 -1.97 15.36 -40.90
CA LYS A 26 -2.40 14.38 -41.90
C LYS A 26 -1.24 13.53 -42.41
N SER A 27 -0.86 12.50 -41.63
CA SER A 27 -0.25 11.24 -42.12
C SER A 27 0.13 10.32 -40.94
N LEU A 28 -0.85 9.92 -40.12
CA LEU A 28 -0.68 8.82 -39.17
C LEU A 28 -0.71 7.50 -39.94
N ALA A 29 0.45 7.05 -40.40
CA ALA A 29 0.65 5.64 -40.75
C ALA A 29 0.74 4.85 -39.45
N PHE A 30 -0.37 4.24 -39.05
CA PHE A 30 -0.45 3.39 -37.87
C PHE A 30 0.35 2.10 -38.06
N GLU A 31 1.48 1.94 -37.36
CA GLU A 31 1.95 0.59 -37.00
C GLU A 31 1.16 0.09 -35.79
N LYS A 32 -0.07 -0.34 -36.07
CA LYS A 32 -0.92 -1.10 -35.14
C LYS A 32 -0.27 -2.46 -34.87
N ASN A 33 0.53 -2.56 -33.83
CA ASN A 33 0.80 -3.86 -33.20
C ASN A 33 -0.41 -4.29 -32.36
N THR A 34 -1.46 -4.75 -33.05
CA THR A 34 -2.62 -5.40 -32.44
C THR A 34 -2.24 -6.76 -31.87
N VAL A 35 -1.96 -6.79 -30.56
CA VAL A 35 -2.19 -7.99 -29.75
C VAL A 35 -3.50 -7.78 -29.00
N VAL A 36 -4.58 -8.27 -29.61
CA VAL A 36 -5.90 -8.51 -29.00
C VAL A 36 -5.71 -9.69 -28.03
N ASP A 37 -6.14 -9.72 -26.77
CA ASP A 37 -7.22 -9.04 -26.03
C ASP A 37 -6.75 -8.80 -24.55
N LYS A 38 -7.48 -8.24 -23.55
CA LYS A 38 -8.84 -7.70 -23.46
C LYS A 38 -8.91 -6.55 -22.41
N GLN A 39 -9.90 -5.68 -22.55
CA GLN A 39 -10.49 -4.81 -21.50
C GLN A 39 -9.60 -4.19 -20.39
N LEU A 40 -8.72 -3.26 -20.79
CA LEU A 40 -8.51 -1.98 -20.08
C LEU A 40 -8.12 -0.96 -21.16
N SER A 41 -8.67 0.26 -21.14
CA SER A 41 -8.32 1.29 -22.11
C SER A 41 -6.88 1.76 -21.88
N LYS A 42 -5.93 1.12 -22.56
CA LYS A 42 -4.51 1.47 -22.51
C LYS A 42 -4.32 2.89 -23.02
N LYS A 43 -4.12 3.82 -22.07
CA LYS A 43 -3.48 5.10 -22.31
C LYS A 43 -2.08 4.82 -22.87
N GLU A 44 -1.74 5.39 -24.02
CA GLU A 44 -0.41 5.21 -24.60
C GLU A 44 0.65 5.82 -23.65
N PHE A 45 1.55 4.99 -23.14
CA PHE A 45 2.61 5.45 -22.24
C PHE A 45 3.68 6.19 -23.04
N VAL A 46 4.07 7.38 -22.56
CA VAL A 46 5.20 8.10 -23.12
C VAL A 46 6.48 7.32 -22.83
N GLN A 47 7.36 7.21 -23.84
CA GLN A 47 8.75 6.80 -23.69
C GLN A 47 9.68 7.78 -24.42
N PHE A 48 10.88 7.98 -23.88
CA PHE A 48 11.92 8.80 -24.50
C PHE A 48 13.15 7.95 -24.83
N SER A 49 13.76 8.18 -26.00
CA SER A 49 15.01 7.52 -26.35
C SER A 49 16.17 8.04 -25.50
N LEU A 50 16.81 7.13 -24.78
CA LEU A 50 17.98 7.39 -23.92
C LEU A 50 19.33 7.26 -24.66
N LYS A 51 19.31 6.84 -25.94
CA LYS A 51 20.53 6.58 -26.73
C LYS A 51 21.31 7.87 -26.96
N GLY A 52 22.62 7.84 -26.71
CA GLY A 52 23.52 8.99 -26.86
C GLY A 52 23.31 10.14 -25.85
N LYS A 53 22.48 9.97 -24.82
CA LYS A 53 22.24 11.00 -23.79
C LYS A 53 23.23 10.87 -22.63
N SER A 54 23.72 11.99 -22.11
CA SER A 54 24.52 12.04 -20.88
C SER A 54 23.71 11.56 -19.66
N PRO A 55 24.35 11.09 -18.56
CA PRO A 55 23.63 10.67 -17.35
C PRO A 55 22.65 11.73 -16.83
N LYS A 56 23.06 13.00 -16.83
CA LYS A 56 22.21 14.15 -16.45
C LYS A 56 20.95 14.27 -17.32
N GLN A 57 21.08 14.04 -18.64
CA GLN A 57 19.94 14.08 -19.57
C GLN A 57 19.04 12.86 -19.44
N LYS A 58 19.60 11.65 -19.24
CA LYS A 58 18.82 10.42 -19.04
C LYS A 58 17.88 10.55 -17.86
N VAL A 59 18.39 10.92 -16.69
CA VAL A 59 17.56 11.07 -15.48
C VAL A 59 16.49 12.15 -15.65
N LYS A 60 16.79 13.28 -16.30
CA LYS A 60 15.78 14.31 -16.61
C LYS A 60 14.65 13.78 -17.49
N LEU A 61 14.99 13.05 -18.56
CA LEU A 61 13.99 12.46 -19.46
C LEU A 61 13.14 11.40 -18.73
N LEU A 62 13.77 10.56 -17.92
CA LEU A 62 13.07 9.53 -17.13
C LEU A 62 12.11 10.12 -16.09
N ILE A 63 12.52 11.16 -15.35
CA ILE A 63 11.61 11.90 -14.46
C ILE A 63 10.45 12.49 -15.28
N LEU A 64 10.73 13.21 -16.37
CA LEU A 64 9.67 13.80 -17.20
C LEU A 64 8.70 12.75 -17.74
N ARG A 65 9.20 11.56 -18.13
CA ARG A 65 8.37 10.43 -18.60
C ARG A 65 7.40 9.99 -17.52
N ASP A 66 7.92 9.71 -16.33
CA ASP A 66 7.13 9.16 -15.23
C ASP A 66 6.08 10.16 -14.75
N LEU A 67 6.44 11.46 -14.68
CA LEU A 67 5.50 12.53 -14.37
C LEU A 67 4.43 12.71 -15.47
N TRP A 68 4.80 12.64 -16.76
CA TRP A 68 3.85 12.72 -17.87
C TRP A 68 2.81 11.60 -17.81
N ASN A 69 3.25 10.36 -17.54
CA ASN A 69 2.39 9.19 -17.41
C ASN A 69 1.45 9.27 -16.19
N LEU A 70 1.59 10.31 -15.36
CA LEU A 70 0.81 10.59 -14.17
C LEU A 70 0.04 11.92 -14.27
N ASP A 71 -0.24 12.39 -15.50
CA ASP A 71 -1.04 13.60 -15.75
C ASP A 71 -0.46 14.90 -15.16
N TRP A 72 0.88 14.99 -15.08
CA TRP A 72 1.56 16.27 -14.87
C TRP A 72 1.57 17.07 -16.18
N ASP A 73 1.27 18.37 -16.09
CA ASP A 73 1.35 19.28 -17.23
C ASP A 73 2.81 19.67 -17.45
N ILE A 74 3.36 19.25 -18.59
CA ILE A 74 4.77 19.44 -18.98
C ILE A 74 4.81 20.36 -20.21
N ARG A 75 5.06 21.65 -19.96
CA ARG A 75 5.09 22.70 -20.97
C ARG A 75 6.49 22.83 -21.54
N ILE A 76 6.67 22.38 -22.79
CA ILE A 76 7.95 22.44 -23.51
C ILE A 76 8.01 23.74 -24.32
N GLY A 77 8.85 24.69 -23.88
CA GLY A 77 9.18 25.91 -24.61
C GLY A 77 10.54 25.82 -25.31
N LYS A 78 10.85 26.78 -26.19
CA LYS A 78 12.08 26.80 -27.01
C LYS A 78 13.42 26.73 -26.23
N LYS A 79 13.43 27.12 -24.95
CA LYS A 79 14.63 27.15 -24.08
C LYS A 79 14.44 26.52 -22.69
N LYS A 80 13.19 26.23 -22.28
CA LYS A 80 12.83 25.76 -20.94
C LYS A 80 11.73 24.70 -21.01
N ILE A 81 11.79 23.71 -20.13
CA ILE A 81 10.65 22.84 -19.81
C ILE A 81 10.13 23.26 -18.43
N GLU A 82 8.82 23.50 -18.33
CA GLU A 82 8.12 23.81 -17.08
C GLU A 82 7.18 22.66 -16.72
N VAL A 83 7.19 22.24 -15.46
CA VAL A 83 6.54 21.01 -15.00
C VAL A 83 5.59 21.34 -13.85
N PHE A 84 4.31 20.98 -13.99
CA PHE A 84 3.25 21.31 -13.05
C PHE A 84 2.48 20.07 -12.58
N PRO A 85 2.30 19.88 -11.26
CA PRO A 85 1.57 18.75 -10.68
C PRO A 85 0.05 18.89 -10.83
N PRO A 86 -0.69 17.78 -10.99
CA PRO A 86 -2.15 17.83 -10.98
C PRO A 86 -2.68 18.23 -9.60
N ALA A 87 -3.86 18.88 -9.57
CA ALA A 87 -4.56 19.29 -8.36
C ALA A 87 -4.78 18.15 -7.36
N SER A 88 -5.18 17.02 -7.91
CA SER A 88 -5.55 15.77 -7.26
C SER A 88 -5.50 14.67 -8.31
N TYR A 89 -5.16 13.46 -7.89
CA TYR A 89 -5.29 12.28 -8.75
C TYR A 89 -6.63 11.63 -8.53
N ASP A 90 -7.29 11.21 -9.62
CA ASP A 90 -8.42 10.32 -9.51
C ASP A 90 -7.97 8.88 -9.14
N LYS A 91 -8.94 8.03 -8.85
CA LYS A 91 -8.70 6.66 -8.41
C LYS A 91 -8.03 5.78 -9.48
N GLU A 92 -8.29 6.04 -10.75
CA GLU A 92 -7.74 5.27 -11.87
C GLU A 92 -6.29 5.69 -12.17
N THR A 93 -5.94 6.98 -12.13
CA THR A 93 -4.53 7.41 -12.22
C THR A 93 -3.70 6.84 -11.06
N ILE A 94 -4.23 6.79 -9.83
CA ILE A 94 -3.55 6.14 -8.69
C ILE A 94 -3.35 4.63 -8.92
N LYS A 95 -4.35 3.93 -9.49
CA LYS A 95 -4.22 2.51 -9.85
C LYS A 95 -3.18 2.28 -10.94
N GLN A 96 -3.14 3.10 -11.99
CA GLN A 96 -2.18 3.04 -13.08
C GLN A 96 -0.74 3.27 -12.57
N ALA A 97 -0.54 4.27 -11.71
CA ALA A 97 0.74 4.49 -11.02
C ALA A 97 1.22 3.25 -10.24
N MET A 98 0.29 2.59 -9.54
CA MET A 98 0.57 1.37 -8.79
C MET A 98 0.78 0.14 -9.68
N SER A 99 0.13 0.04 -10.85
CA SER A 99 0.25 -1.12 -11.74
C SER A 99 1.66 -1.23 -12.31
N ILE A 100 2.28 -0.13 -12.72
CA ILE A 100 3.69 -0.09 -13.19
C ILE A 100 4.62 -0.76 -12.16
N LYS A 101 4.61 -0.27 -10.91
CA LYS A 101 5.44 -0.84 -9.82
C LYS A 101 5.08 -2.29 -9.48
N ARG A 102 3.83 -2.68 -9.68
CA ARG A 102 3.38 -4.06 -9.47
C ARG A 102 3.87 -4.98 -10.59
N GLU A 103 3.84 -4.53 -11.85
CA GLU A 103 4.36 -5.25 -13.01
C GLU A 103 5.89 -5.41 -12.89
N GLU A 104 6.63 -4.37 -12.49
CA GLU A 104 8.06 -4.45 -12.15
C GLU A 104 8.31 -5.54 -11.07
N ALA A 105 7.50 -5.56 -10.00
CA ALA A 105 7.59 -6.53 -8.92
C ALA A 105 7.17 -7.96 -9.31
N ILE A 106 6.23 -8.13 -10.24
CA ILE A 106 5.81 -9.44 -10.77
C ILE A 106 6.86 -9.98 -11.71
N ASN A 107 7.32 -9.18 -12.68
CA ASN A 107 8.32 -9.58 -13.67
C ASN A 107 9.64 -9.99 -13.01
N SER A 108 10.13 -9.22 -12.03
CA SER A 108 11.33 -9.57 -11.24
C SER A 108 11.17 -10.85 -10.40
N ASN A 109 9.94 -11.30 -10.14
CA ASN A 109 9.65 -12.49 -9.33
C ASN A 109 8.93 -13.61 -10.09
N LYS A 110 8.83 -13.51 -11.43
CA LYS A 110 8.01 -14.40 -12.27
C LYS A 110 8.26 -15.89 -12.00
N LYS A 111 9.52 -16.34 -12.07
CA LYS A 111 9.93 -17.73 -11.76
C LYS A 111 9.52 -18.19 -10.36
N TRP A 112 9.53 -17.28 -9.37
CA TRP A 112 9.09 -17.59 -8.01
C TRP A 112 7.58 -17.69 -7.91
N ILE A 113 6.83 -16.81 -8.59
CA ILE A 113 5.36 -16.82 -8.64
C ILE A 113 4.86 -18.10 -9.33
N GLU A 114 5.42 -18.44 -10.49
CA GLU A 114 5.12 -19.67 -11.24
C GLU A 114 5.33 -20.93 -10.38
N LYS A 115 6.43 -21.00 -9.62
CA LYS A 115 6.72 -22.11 -8.71
C LYS A 115 5.71 -22.27 -7.55
N HIS A 116 5.05 -21.19 -7.12
CA HIS A 116 4.21 -21.18 -5.92
C HIS A 116 2.71 -20.94 -6.19
N ILE A 117 2.28 -20.75 -7.45
CA ILE A 117 0.86 -20.52 -7.79
C ILE A 117 -0.03 -21.69 -7.35
N GLU A 118 0.38 -22.94 -7.60
CA GLU A 118 -0.39 -24.13 -7.20
C GLU A 118 -0.53 -24.29 -5.69
N LEU A 119 0.45 -23.82 -4.91
CA LEU A 119 0.34 -23.77 -3.45
C LEU A 119 -0.77 -22.78 -3.02
N ALA A 120 -0.84 -21.62 -3.67
CA ALA A 120 -1.88 -20.62 -3.42
C ALA A 120 -3.27 -21.12 -3.85
N ARG A 121 -3.39 -21.74 -5.04
CA ARG A 121 -4.65 -22.31 -5.54
C ARG A 121 -5.20 -23.39 -4.61
N LYS A 122 -4.36 -24.34 -4.17
CA LYS A 122 -4.72 -25.40 -3.19
C LYS A 122 -5.11 -24.88 -1.80
N ASN A 123 -4.98 -23.58 -1.54
CA ASN A 123 -5.37 -22.93 -0.28
C ASN A 123 -6.55 -21.95 -0.44
N LEU A 124 -7.17 -21.87 -1.63
CA LEU A 124 -8.42 -21.13 -1.86
C LEU A 124 -9.62 -22.08 -1.89
N ALA A 125 -10.82 -21.54 -1.67
CA ALA A 125 -12.08 -22.28 -1.72
C ALA A 125 -12.72 -22.18 -3.11
N ASN A 126 -13.50 -23.18 -3.50
CA ASN A 126 -14.42 -23.03 -4.63
C ASN A 126 -15.65 -22.20 -4.21
N GLY A 127 -16.26 -21.53 -5.19
CA GLY A 127 -17.46 -20.72 -5.00
C GLY A 127 -18.59 -21.40 -4.25
N TYR A 128 -18.97 -22.60 -4.70
CA TYR A 128 -20.05 -23.39 -4.12
C TYR A 128 -19.77 -23.79 -2.65
N GLU A 129 -18.50 -24.04 -2.28
CA GLU A 129 -18.11 -24.35 -0.90
C GLU A 129 -18.28 -23.13 0.01
N VAL A 130 -17.93 -21.93 -0.47
CA VAL A 130 -18.11 -20.70 0.30
C VAL A 130 -19.60 -20.34 0.45
N LEU A 131 -20.43 -20.68 -0.54
CA LEU A 131 -21.89 -20.53 -0.44
C LEU A 131 -22.55 -21.56 0.48
N SER A 132 -21.99 -22.76 0.68
CA SER A 132 -22.50 -23.68 1.73
C SER A 132 -21.93 -23.36 3.12
N SER A 133 -20.73 -22.77 3.19
CA SER A 133 -20.07 -22.41 4.45
C SER A 133 -20.87 -21.42 5.32
N LYS A 134 -20.75 -21.60 6.64
CA LYS A 134 -21.15 -20.62 7.67
C LYS A 134 -20.09 -19.54 7.90
N ILE A 135 -18.89 -19.74 7.34
CA ILE A 135 -17.67 -18.95 7.53
C ILE A 135 -17.30 -18.83 9.00
N GLU A 136 -16.35 -19.66 9.43
CA GLU A 136 -15.79 -19.65 10.78
C GLU A 136 -14.30 -19.29 10.72
N PRO A 137 -13.94 -18.01 10.89
CA PRO A 137 -12.56 -17.60 10.74
C PRO A 137 -11.68 -18.12 11.87
N VAL A 138 -10.47 -18.55 11.52
CA VAL A 138 -9.34 -18.71 12.44
C VAL A 138 -8.19 -17.83 11.98
N ILE A 139 -7.44 -17.30 12.95
CA ILE A 139 -6.30 -16.41 12.73
C ILE A 139 -5.04 -17.25 12.89
N GLU A 140 -4.41 -17.60 11.77
CA GLU A 140 -3.15 -18.34 11.72
C GLU A 140 -1.99 -17.34 11.58
N VAL A 141 -0.98 -17.46 12.45
CA VAL A 141 0.26 -16.68 12.32
C VAL A 141 1.17 -17.37 11.31
N CYS A 142 1.76 -16.60 10.39
CA CYS A 142 2.81 -17.15 9.53
C CYS A 142 4.11 -17.33 10.34
N GLU A 143 4.53 -18.58 10.49
CA GLU A 143 5.76 -18.99 11.20
C GLU A 143 6.63 -19.92 10.35
N THR A 144 6.02 -20.65 9.41
CA THR A 144 6.70 -21.54 8.44
C THR A 144 6.90 -20.87 7.08
N ASP A 145 7.92 -21.33 6.34
CA ASP A 145 8.17 -20.89 4.96
C ASP A 145 6.95 -21.09 4.05
N LYS A 146 6.19 -22.16 4.23
CA LYS A 146 4.96 -22.44 3.47
C LYS A 146 3.88 -21.37 3.72
N GLN A 147 3.67 -20.96 4.98
CA GLN A 147 2.74 -19.88 5.32
C GLN A 147 3.25 -18.52 4.82
N HIS A 148 4.55 -18.26 4.90
CA HIS A 148 5.15 -17.04 4.37
C HIS A 148 5.08 -16.96 2.84
N ALA A 149 5.27 -18.07 2.13
CA ALA A 149 5.09 -18.18 0.69
C ALA A 149 3.63 -17.95 0.29
N LEU A 150 2.66 -18.56 0.99
CA LEU A 150 1.23 -18.29 0.80
C LEU A 150 0.90 -16.80 0.97
N PHE A 151 1.34 -16.20 2.08
CA PHE A 151 1.13 -14.77 2.35
C PHE A 151 1.72 -13.89 1.23
N ARG A 152 2.92 -14.24 0.73
CA ARG A 152 3.60 -13.51 -0.34
C ARG A 152 2.87 -13.67 -1.68
N MET A 153 2.45 -14.88 -2.05
CA MET A 153 1.65 -15.12 -3.25
C MET A 153 0.37 -14.30 -3.26
N TYR A 154 -0.40 -14.38 -2.17
CA TYR A 154 -1.64 -13.61 -2.03
C TYR A 154 -1.40 -12.10 -2.02
N ARG A 155 -0.22 -11.60 -1.63
CA ARG A 155 0.08 -10.17 -1.72
C ARG A 155 0.15 -9.64 -3.15
N TYR A 156 0.49 -10.46 -4.14
CA TYR A 156 0.52 -10.03 -5.55
C TYR A 156 -0.89 -9.88 -6.18
N TYR A 157 -1.94 -10.43 -5.54
CA TYR A 157 -3.32 -10.35 -6.03
C TYR A 157 -3.86 -8.91 -6.12
N TRP A 158 -3.45 -8.02 -5.21
CA TRP A 158 -3.88 -6.62 -5.23
C TRP A 158 -2.89 -5.72 -5.98
N SER A 159 -3.43 -4.65 -6.57
CA SER A 159 -2.71 -3.56 -7.24
C SER A 159 -1.62 -2.89 -6.40
N SER A 160 -1.75 -2.86 -5.07
CA SER A 160 -0.78 -2.16 -4.21
C SER A 160 0.58 -2.87 -4.20
N PRO A 161 1.69 -2.19 -4.55
CA PRO A 161 3.01 -2.79 -4.58
C PRO A 161 3.43 -3.35 -3.21
N TYR A 162 4.35 -4.31 -3.23
CA TYR A 162 4.91 -4.92 -2.04
C TYR A 162 5.91 -3.99 -1.36
N SER A 163 5.87 -3.91 -0.03
CA SER A 163 6.89 -3.23 0.77
C SER A 163 7.15 -4.03 2.04
N ASP A 164 8.41 -4.34 2.30
CA ASP A 164 8.80 -4.94 3.58
C ASP A 164 8.83 -3.86 4.65
N TYR A 165 8.01 -4.05 5.70
CA TYR A 165 8.15 -3.30 6.94
C TYR A 165 9.43 -3.72 7.67
N VAL A 166 10.02 -2.81 8.43
CA VAL A 166 11.16 -3.08 9.32
C VAL A 166 10.68 -3.10 10.78
N GLY A 167 11.40 -3.80 11.66
CA GLY A 167 11.03 -3.96 13.07
C GLY A 167 9.98 -5.05 13.31
N ARG A 168 9.04 -4.79 14.24
CA ARG A 168 7.97 -5.71 14.63
C ARG A 168 7.11 -6.04 13.42
N ARG A 169 6.84 -7.32 13.21
CA ARG A 169 6.10 -7.85 12.06
C ARG A 169 5.27 -9.07 12.48
N ILE A 170 3.99 -9.04 12.18
CA ILE A 170 3.07 -10.17 12.27
C ILE A 170 2.38 -10.29 10.92
N LYS A 171 2.55 -11.44 10.24
CA LYS A 171 1.82 -11.81 9.02
C LYS A 171 0.78 -12.86 9.44
N LEU A 172 -0.46 -12.68 8.99
CA LEU A 172 -1.61 -13.48 9.38
C LEU A 172 -2.31 -14.04 8.13
N LEU A 173 -2.60 -15.33 8.13
CA LEU A 173 -3.55 -15.97 7.23
C LEU A 173 -4.87 -16.12 7.99
N ILE A 174 -5.97 -15.65 7.40
CA ILE A 174 -7.31 -15.79 7.96
C ILE A 174 -7.99 -16.93 7.20
N ARG A 175 -8.27 -18.06 7.88
CA ARG A 175 -8.80 -19.28 7.26
C ARG A 175 -10.21 -19.59 7.69
N ASP A 176 -11.01 -20.20 6.82
CA ASP A 176 -12.34 -20.69 7.15
C ASP A 176 -12.28 -22.12 7.69
N LYS A 177 -12.36 -22.31 9.01
CA LYS A 177 -12.32 -23.65 9.61
C LYS A 177 -13.60 -24.47 9.39
N ALA A 178 -14.66 -23.88 8.83
CA ALA A 178 -15.90 -24.60 8.52
C ALA A 178 -15.78 -25.50 7.28
N LEU A 179 -14.73 -25.31 6.46
CA LEU A 179 -14.46 -26.11 5.26
C LEU A 179 -13.27 -27.07 5.47
N PRO A 180 -13.28 -28.28 4.87
CA PRO A 180 -12.31 -29.34 5.18
C PRO A 180 -10.84 -28.95 5.05
N ASN A 181 -10.50 -28.15 4.04
CA ASN A 181 -9.12 -27.74 3.74
C ASN A 181 -8.68 -26.44 4.43
N ARG A 182 -9.52 -25.85 5.28
CA ARG A 182 -9.33 -24.54 5.92
C ARG A 182 -8.83 -23.46 4.93
N PRO A 183 -9.54 -23.21 3.83
CA PRO A 183 -9.13 -22.26 2.80
C PRO A 183 -9.01 -20.83 3.34
N VAL A 184 -8.18 -20.03 2.68
CA VAL A 184 -7.80 -18.68 3.14
C VAL A 184 -8.86 -17.66 2.69
N ILE A 185 -9.61 -17.13 3.66
CA ILE A 185 -10.54 -16.00 3.53
C ILE A 185 -9.79 -14.74 3.07
N GLY A 186 -8.58 -14.56 3.59
CA GLY A 186 -7.71 -13.44 3.24
C GLY A 186 -6.49 -13.35 4.13
N ILE A 187 -5.78 -12.23 4.02
CA ILE A 187 -4.53 -11.99 4.75
C ILE A 187 -4.54 -10.64 5.44
N ALA A 188 -3.82 -10.56 6.56
CA ALA A 188 -3.56 -9.31 7.26
C ALA A 188 -2.12 -9.24 7.77
N ALA A 189 -1.56 -8.04 7.88
CA ALA A 189 -0.25 -7.87 8.52
C ALA A 189 -0.17 -6.59 9.36
N LEU A 190 0.45 -6.75 10.52
CA LEU A 190 0.77 -5.68 11.47
C LEU A 190 2.28 -5.43 11.46
N GLY A 191 2.68 -4.17 11.36
CA GLY A 191 4.07 -3.72 11.34
C GLY A 191 4.35 -2.68 12.44
N SER A 192 5.62 -2.44 12.76
CA SER A 192 6.02 -1.25 13.53
C SER A 192 5.50 0.02 12.84
N PRO A 193 4.91 0.99 13.56
CA PRO A 193 4.35 2.17 12.91
C PRO A 193 5.37 3.05 12.20
N ILE A 194 4.95 3.73 11.14
CA ILE A 194 5.73 4.80 10.50
C ILE A 194 5.97 5.91 11.54
N ILE A 195 7.24 6.27 11.79
CA ILE A 195 7.60 7.14 12.92
C ILE A 195 6.94 8.52 12.81
N HIS A 196 6.88 9.15 11.63
CA HIS A 196 6.36 10.50 11.48
C HIS A 196 5.03 10.52 10.71
N ILE A 197 3.92 10.67 11.44
CA ILE A 197 2.59 10.94 10.90
C ILE A 197 2.00 12.08 11.74
N PRO A 198 2.08 13.35 11.28
CA PRO A 198 1.63 14.50 12.05
C PRO A 198 0.18 14.39 12.55
N GLU A 199 -0.74 13.94 11.69
CA GLU A 199 -2.16 13.82 11.99
C GLU A 199 -2.45 12.82 13.12
N ARG A 200 -1.63 11.77 13.22
CA ARG A 200 -1.68 10.82 14.34
C ARG A 200 -1.15 11.45 15.60
N ASP A 201 0.01 12.09 15.50
CA ASP A 201 0.70 12.68 16.64
C ASP A 201 -0.21 13.75 17.29
N GLU A 202 -0.87 14.58 16.49
CA GLU A 202 -1.93 15.52 16.89
C GLU A 202 -3.16 14.82 17.51
N PHE A 203 -3.72 13.79 16.86
CA PHE A 203 -4.90 13.06 17.37
C PHE A 203 -4.66 12.42 18.75
N ILE A 204 -3.45 11.94 19.03
CA ILE A 204 -3.10 11.35 20.33
C ILE A 204 -2.70 12.42 21.36
N GLY A 205 -2.10 13.54 20.92
CA GLY A 205 -1.53 14.58 21.78
C GLY A 205 -0.02 14.40 22.02
N TRP A 206 0.70 13.83 21.06
CA TRP A 206 2.12 13.52 21.17
C TRP A 206 3.05 14.62 20.65
N ASP A 207 4.03 15.01 21.47
CA ASP A 207 5.27 15.62 21.01
C ASP A 207 6.26 14.57 20.43
N LYS A 208 7.42 15.03 19.94
CA LYS A 208 8.47 14.19 19.33
C LYS A 208 9.04 13.13 20.30
N ALA A 209 9.26 13.47 21.56
CA ALA A 209 9.82 12.57 22.58
C ALA A 209 8.77 11.55 23.03
N THR A 210 7.58 12.02 23.42
CA THR A 210 6.45 11.19 23.86
C THR A 210 6.03 10.20 22.78
N ARG A 211 5.99 10.61 21.50
CA ARG A 211 5.80 9.71 20.36
C ARG A 211 6.87 8.63 20.28
N THR A 212 8.14 9.03 20.27
CA THR A 212 9.28 8.10 20.09
C THR A 212 9.26 7.02 21.18
N LYS A 213 8.90 7.42 22.42
CA LYS A 213 8.64 6.51 23.52
C LYS A 213 7.37 5.67 23.31
N ASN A 214 6.21 6.24 22.98
CA ASN A 214 4.94 5.52 23.15
C ASN A 214 4.39 4.87 21.86
N LEU A 215 5.07 5.03 20.71
CA LEU A 215 4.84 4.26 19.49
C LEU A 215 4.93 2.73 19.67
N ILE A 216 5.63 2.26 20.69
CA ILE A 216 5.73 0.81 20.99
C ILE A 216 4.37 0.18 21.30
N TYR A 217 3.43 0.95 21.84
CA TYR A 217 2.11 0.47 22.21
C TYR A 217 1.15 0.34 21.02
N THR A 218 1.59 0.67 19.81
CA THR A 218 0.77 0.65 18.60
C THR A 218 1.45 -0.12 17.46
N MET A 219 0.66 -0.53 16.46
CA MET A 219 1.13 -1.20 15.23
C MET A 219 0.38 -0.62 14.02
N ASP A 220 1.00 -0.60 12.85
CA ASP A 220 0.33 -0.26 11.59
C ASP A 220 -0.18 -1.53 10.91
N ALA A 221 -1.48 -1.63 10.65
CA ALA A 221 -2.06 -2.63 9.77
C ALA A 221 -1.87 -2.21 8.31
N PHE A 222 -0.81 -2.73 7.69
CA PHE A 222 -0.37 -2.37 6.33
C PHE A 222 -0.83 -3.35 5.25
N VAL A 223 -1.44 -4.47 5.65
CA VAL A 223 -2.20 -5.38 4.77
C VAL A 223 -3.50 -5.74 5.47
N ILE A 224 -4.64 -5.54 4.79
CA ILE A 224 -5.96 -6.00 5.23
C ILE A 224 -6.78 -6.33 3.97
N GLY A 225 -6.75 -7.57 3.49
CA GLY A 225 -7.34 -7.94 2.20
C GLY A 225 -7.98 -9.33 2.19
N ALA A 226 -9.22 -9.41 1.71
CA ALA A 226 -9.92 -10.68 1.46
C ALA A 226 -9.70 -11.18 0.03
N LEU A 227 -9.49 -12.48 -0.10
CA LEU A 227 -9.24 -13.18 -1.34
C LEU A 227 -10.54 -13.62 -2.00
N PRO A 228 -10.54 -13.93 -3.31
CA PRO A 228 -11.70 -14.53 -3.95
C PRO A 228 -11.98 -15.94 -3.38
N PRO A 229 -13.26 -16.33 -3.25
CA PRO A 229 -14.46 -15.55 -3.54
C PRO A 229 -14.99 -14.74 -2.33
N TYR A 230 -14.32 -14.81 -1.17
CA TYR A 230 -14.70 -14.11 0.07
C TYR A 230 -14.69 -12.58 -0.05
N ASN A 231 -13.94 -12.02 -1.00
CA ASN A 231 -13.94 -10.60 -1.33
C ASN A 231 -15.34 -10.07 -1.73
N TYR A 232 -16.09 -10.82 -2.55
CA TYR A 232 -17.46 -10.48 -2.98
C TYR A 232 -18.44 -10.46 -1.81
N LEU A 233 -18.19 -11.30 -0.81
CA LEU A 233 -18.98 -11.46 0.42
C LEU A 233 -18.59 -10.46 1.53
N LEU A 234 -17.83 -9.41 1.19
CA LEU A 234 -17.33 -8.39 2.14
C LEU A 234 -16.39 -8.94 3.23
N GLY A 235 -15.64 -10.01 2.94
CA GLY A 235 -14.63 -10.56 3.84
C GLY A 235 -13.55 -9.56 4.27
N GLY A 236 -13.29 -8.50 3.48
CA GLY A 236 -12.38 -7.42 3.89
C GLY A 236 -12.86 -6.69 5.16
N LYS A 237 -14.18 -6.59 5.37
CA LYS A 237 -14.76 -6.06 6.63
C LYS A 237 -14.62 -7.05 7.78
N LEU A 238 -14.78 -8.35 7.52
CA LEU A 238 -14.52 -9.39 8.53
C LEU A 238 -13.09 -9.28 9.03
N ILE A 239 -12.09 -9.32 8.14
CA ILE A 239 -10.67 -9.23 8.51
C ILE A 239 -10.38 -7.92 9.28
N SER A 240 -10.98 -6.80 8.85
CA SER A 240 -10.87 -5.51 9.56
C SER A 240 -11.42 -5.58 10.99
N LEU A 241 -12.57 -6.23 11.19
CA LEU A 241 -13.11 -6.46 12.54
C LEU A 241 -12.22 -7.39 13.37
N LEU A 242 -11.72 -8.49 12.77
CA LEU A 242 -10.86 -9.45 13.45
C LEU A 242 -9.55 -8.83 13.96
N LEU A 243 -9.01 -7.80 13.29
CA LEU A 243 -7.85 -7.06 13.80
C LEU A 243 -8.09 -6.32 15.13
N ALA A 244 -9.34 -6.06 15.50
CA ALA A 244 -9.70 -5.51 16.80
C ALA A 244 -9.82 -6.58 17.92
N SER A 245 -9.76 -7.86 17.58
CA SER A 245 -10.17 -8.94 18.49
C SER A 245 -9.17 -9.24 19.62
N ASN A 246 -9.68 -9.91 20.65
CA ASN A 246 -8.89 -10.46 21.76
C ASN A 246 -7.73 -11.35 21.28
N GLU A 247 -7.99 -12.18 20.26
CA GLU A 247 -7.02 -13.10 19.69
C GLU A 247 -5.84 -12.39 19.04
N VAL A 248 -6.04 -11.27 18.34
CA VAL A 248 -4.94 -10.49 17.77
C VAL A 248 -4.09 -9.84 18.87
N ARG A 249 -4.71 -9.40 19.97
CA ARG A 249 -3.97 -8.92 21.16
C ARG A 249 -3.20 -10.05 21.86
N LYS A 250 -3.77 -11.27 21.91
CA LYS A 250 -3.08 -12.46 22.44
C LYS A 250 -1.88 -12.84 21.56
N ILE A 251 -2.06 -12.92 20.24
CA ILE A 251 -0.99 -13.18 19.26
C ILE A 251 0.15 -12.16 19.41
N TYR A 252 -0.18 -10.87 19.52
CA TYR A 252 0.83 -9.83 19.75
C TYR A 252 1.58 -10.05 21.07
N ARG A 253 0.85 -10.31 22.16
CA ARG A 253 1.43 -10.52 23.49
C ARG A 253 2.36 -11.73 23.51
N GLU A 254 1.93 -12.89 23.03
CA GLU A 254 2.77 -14.10 23.02
C GLU A 254 4.02 -13.93 22.17
N LYS A 255 3.96 -13.18 21.06
CA LYS A 255 5.13 -12.91 20.22
C LYS A 255 6.16 -11.97 20.86
N TYR A 256 5.73 -11.07 21.74
CA TYR A 256 6.57 -9.98 22.27
C TYR A 256 6.72 -9.93 23.79
N LYS A 257 6.15 -10.89 24.54
CA LYS A 257 6.25 -10.97 26.02
C LYS A 257 7.69 -11.01 26.52
N ASP A 258 8.56 -11.76 25.84
CA ASP A 258 9.96 -11.99 26.24
C ASP A 258 10.94 -11.13 25.42
N LYS A 259 10.45 -10.07 24.76
CA LYS A 259 11.26 -9.22 23.86
C LYS A 259 11.48 -7.84 24.47
N VAL A 260 12.75 -7.53 24.70
CA VAL A 260 13.25 -6.25 25.21
C VAL A 260 13.70 -5.38 24.04
N THR A 261 13.36 -4.08 24.05
CA THR A 261 13.81 -3.12 23.03
C THR A 261 15.31 -2.89 23.09
N ILE A 262 15.96 -2.76 21.93
CA ILE A 262 17.42 -2.49 21.83
C ILE A 262 17.79 -1.16 22.51
N ILE A 263 17.01 -0.10 22.24
CA ILE A 263 17.25 1.28 22.69
C ILE A 263 16.80 1.45 24.16
N ASP A 264 15.49 1.51 24.41
CA ASP A 264 14.93 1.86 25.74
C ASP A 264 14.95 0.72 26.79
N LYS A 265 15.58 -0.42 26.48
CA LYS A 265 15.67 -1.63 27.34
C LYS A 265 14.37 -2.06 28.07
N ARG A 266 13.19 -1.91 27.45
CA ARG A 266 11.87 -2.26 28.04
C ARG A 266 11.14 -3.38 27.30
N ILE A 267 10.20 -4.02 27.99
CA ILE A 267 9.36 -5.10 27.45
C ILE A 267 8.19 -4.54 26.62
N ALA A 268 7.98 -5.11 25.43
CA ALA A 268 7.11 -4.56 24.38
C ALA A 268 5.73 -5.23 24.25
N ASN A 269 5.15 -5.75 25.34
CA ASN A 269 4.10 -6.78 25.28
C ASN A 269 2.63 -6.30 25.24
N SER A 270 2.38 -4.99 25.24
CA SER A 270 1.03 -4.40 25.24
C SER A 270 0.70 -3.68 23.93
N LEU A 271 -0.45 -4.01 23.33
CA LEU A 271 -0.94 -3.42 22.08
C LEU A 271 -2.25 -2.67 22.33
N VAL A 272 -2.15 -1.34 22.40
CA VAL A 272 -3.20 -0.41 22.84
C VAL A 272 -4.06 0.12 21.69
N GLY A 273 -3.51 0.11 20.47
CA GLY A 273 -4.26 0.49 19.27
C GLY A 273 -3.52 0.11 17.98
N ILE A 274 -4.26 0.11 16.88
CA ILE A 274 -3.73 -0.17 15.54
C ILE A 274 -4.06 1.01 14.63
N PHE A 275 -3.11 1.49 13.83
CA PHE A 275 -3.39 2.44 12.77
C PHE A 275 -3.51 1.71 11.42
N THR A 276 -4.24 2.28 10.47
CA THR A 276 -4.15 1.85 9.07
C THR A 276 -4.33 3.05 8.14
N THR A 277 -3.84 2.92 6.92
CA THR A 277 -4.06 3.89 5.85
C THR A 277 -4.81 3.23 4.70
N SER A 278 -5.74 3.94 4.11
CA SER A 278 -6.44 3.49 2.90
C SER A 278 -5.62 3.76 1.64
N LEU A 279 -5.75 2.90 0.63
CA LEU A 279 -4.98 3.03 -0.61
C LEU A 279 -5.47 4.16 -1.55
N TYR A 280 -6.78 4.43 -1.55
CA TYR A 280 -7.46 5.30 -2.52
C TYR A 280 -8.36 6.35 -1.84
N GLY A 281 -7.85 7.04 -0.81
CA GLY A 281 -8.68 7.93 0.01
C GLY A 281 -9.79 7.15 0.74
N LYS A 282 -11.02 7.64 0.77
CA LYS A 282 -12.11 7.05 1.58
C LYS A 282 -12.42 5.59 1.21
N SER A 283 -12.07 4.63 2.08
CA SER A 283 -12.29 3.19 1.85
C SER A 283 -13.64 2.71 2.38
N SER A 284 -14.43 2.02 1.55
CA SER A 284 -15.70 1.39 1.96
C SER A 284 -15.53 0.22 2.95
N GLN A 285 -14.30 -0.26 3.13
CA GLN A 285 -13.93 -1.27 4.12
C GLN A 285 -13.88 -0.69 5.54
N TYR A 286 -13.30 0.51 5.70
CA TYR A 286 -13.08 1.15 7.01
C TYR A 286 -14.13 2.22 7.35
N ASN A 287 -14.68 2.90 6.33
CA ASN A 287 -15.61 4.01 6.51
C ASN A 287 -16.88 3.58 7.29
N ARG A 288 -17.09 4.20 8.46
CA ARG A 288 -18.20 3.90 9.40
C ARG A 288 -18.21 2.43 9.87
N LEU A 289 -17.05 1.76 9.89
CA LEU A 289 -16.95 0.40 10.45
C LEU A 289 -17.02 0.47 11.98
N LYS A 290 -18.18 0.08 12.52
CA LYS A 290 -18.47 -0.01 13.96
C LYS A 290 -18.83 -1.44 14.35
N TYR A 291 -18.57 -1.81 15.61
CA TYR A 291 -19.13 -2.99 16.27
C TYR A 291 -20.10 -2.50 17.34
N LYS A 292 -21.38 -2.86 17.23
CA LYS A 292 -22.48 -2.26 18.03
C LYS A 292 -22.36 -0.72 17.98
N ASP A 293 -21.99 -0.05 19.07
CA ASP A 293 -21.83 1.41 19.13
C ASP A 293 -20.37 1.88 19.19
N LEU A 294 -19.43 0.95 19.29
CA LEU A 294 -18.00 1.25 19.22
C LEU A 294 -17.58 1.51 17.77
N MET A 295 -17.23 2.76 17.46
CA MET A 295 -16.56 3.12 16.21
C MET A 295 -15.16 2.48 16.19
N LEU A 296 -15.00 1.36 15.48
CA LEU A 296 -13.76 0.60 15.44
C LEU A 296 -12.72 1.19 14.50
N TYR A 297 -13.13 1.86 13.43
CA TYR A 297 -12.20 2.55 12.52
C TYR A 297 -12.48 4.05 12.56
N GLN A 298 -11.87 4.72 13.54
CA GLN A 298 -11.99 6.16 13.75
C GLN A 298 -11.16 6.90 12.69
N PRO A 299 -11.75 7.75 11.83
CA PRO A 299 -10.96 8.57 10.91
C PRO A 299 -10.21 9.65 11.70
N ILE A 300 -8.89 9.76 11.50
CA ILE A 300 -8.04 10.71 12.25
C ILE A 300 -7.32 11.74 11.36
N GLY A 301 -7.57 11.73 10.05
CA GLY A 301 -6.98 12.69 9.11
C GLY A 301 -6.56 12.05 7.79
N HIS A 302 -5.65 12.73 7.08
CA HIS A 302 -5.11 12.29 5.80
C HIS A 302 -3.60 12.48 5.78
N THR A 303 -2.85 11.55 5.20
CA THR A 303 -1.40 11.72 5.01
C THR A 303 -1.11 12.89 4.07
N LYS A 304 0.03 13.57 4.25
CA LYS A 304 0.44 14.69 3.38
C LYS A 304 0.74 14.30 1.91
N GLY A 305 0.77 13.01 1.57
CA GLY A 305 0.95 12.52 0.19
C GLY A 305 2.40 12.42 -0.30
N TYR A 306 3.38 12.33 0.61
CA TYR A 306 4.78 12.07 0.26
C TYR A 306 5.05 10.60 -0.03
N GLY A 307 5.93 10.31 -0.99
CA GLY A 307 6.38 8.96 -1.31
C GLY A 307 7.15 8.85 -2.63
N THR A 308 7.25 7.63 -3.14
CA THR A 308 8.11 7.27 -4.29
C THR A 308 7.34 6.55 -5.41
N LEU A 309 6.01 6.49 -5.31
CA LEU A 309 5.16 5.74 -6.24
C LEU A 309 5.09 6.35 -7.65
N HIS A 310 5.54 7.60 -7.81
CA HIS A 310 5.43 8.37 -9.04
C HIS A 310 6.66 8.28 -9.96
N LEU A 311 7.70 7.53 -9.57
CA LEU A 311 8.90 7.27 -10.39
C LEU A 311 9.15 5.77 -10.47
N SER A 312 9.44 5.25 -11.66
CA SER A 312 9.70 3.83 -11.89
C SER A 312 11.04 3.39 -11.29
N ASP A 313 11.24 2.08 -11.15
CA ASP A 313 12.48 1.55 -10.59
C ASP A 313 13.69 1.82 -11.52
N GLU A 314 13.46 1.90 -12.84
CA GLU A 314 14.47 2.38 -13.82
C GLU A 314 14.93 3.82 -13.51
N THR A 315 13.99 4.72 -13.26
CA THR A 315 14.29 6.14 -12.96
C THR A 315 15.10 6.26 -11.68
N ILE A 316 14.76 5.49 -10.63
CA ILE A 316 15.54 5.43 -9.38
C ILE A 316 16.94 4.86 -9.63
N GLN A 317 17.08 3.82 -10.46
CA GLN A 317 18.41 3.25 -10.77
C GLN A 317 19.30 4.23 -11.55
N GLU A 318 18.76 4.97 -12.52
CA GLU A 318 19.54 5.99 -13.23
C GLU A 318 19.85 7.20 -12.33
N MET A 319 18.98 7.58 -11.38
CA MET A 319 19.31 8.55 -10.32
C MET A 319 20.52 8.09 -9.49
N VAL A 320 20.54 6.83 -9.03
CA VAL A 320 21.68 6.28 -8.27
C VAL A 320 22.97 6.30 -9.10
N LYS A 321 22.92 5.92 -10.38
CA LYS A 321 24.09 5.99 -11.28
C LYS A 321 24.56 7.43 -11.50
N PHE A 322 23.64 8.38 -11.61
CA PHE A 322 23.97 9.80 -11.71
C PHE A 322 24.65 10.34 -10.45
N LEU A 323 24.15 10.01 -9.26
CA LEU A 323 24.76 10.41 -7.98
C LEU A 323 26.17 9.80 -7.81
N ARG A 324 26.36 8.52 -8.14
CA ARG A 324 27.69 7.88 -8.18
C ARG A 324 28.65 8.56 -9.14
N SER A 325 28.18 9.01 -10.31
CA SER A 325 29.00 9.81 -11.26
C SER A 325 29.40 11.20 -10.75
N LYS A 326 28.96 11.56 -9.54
CA LYS A 326 29.30 12.78 -8.79
C LYS A 326 29.96 12.48 -7.44
N ASN A 327 30.41 11.24 -7.21
CA ASN A 327 30.97 10.76 -5.94
C ASN A 327 30.02 10.95 -4.74
N ILE A 328 28.70 10.89 -5.00
CA ILE A 328 27.67 10.93 -3.96
C ILE A 328 27.11 9.52 -3.82
N GLU A 329 27.35 8.90 -2.67
CA GLU A 329 26.70 7.66 -2.26
C GLU A 329 25.67 7.93 -1.17
N ILE A 330 24.58 7.16 -1.19
CA ILE A 330 23.50 7.26 -0.21
C ILE A 330 23.37 5.89 0.43
N ASN A 331 23.64 5.84 1.73
CA ASN A 331 23.61 4.60 2.52
C ASN A 331 22.21 3.97 2.51
N HIS A 332 22.14 2.65 2.72
CA HIS A 332 20.90 1.89 2.78
C HIS A 332 20.62 1.33 4.19
N GLU A 333 21.33 1.81 5.22
CA GLU A 333 21.31 1.23 6.56
C GLU A 333 20.04 1.56 7.35
N PHE A 334 19.73 0.73 8.36
CA PHE A 334 18.58 0.93 9.23
C PHE A 334 18.91 1.92 10.35
N GLY A 335 18.24 3.07 10.36
CA GLY A 335 18.43 4.14 11.34
C GLY A 335 18.65 5.51 10.71
N ASP A 336 19.09 5.51 9.45
CA ASP A 336 19.46 6.63 8.58
C ASP A 336 18.39 7.72 8.27
N GLY A 337 17.23 7.64 8.92
CA GLY A 337 16.12 8.58 8.74
C GLY A 337 15.14 8.15 7.64
N PRO A 338 14.72 9.07 6.74
CA PRO A 338 13.78 8.75 5.66
C PRO A 338 14.29 7.64 4.72
N SER A 339 13.36 6.98 4.02
CA SER A 339 13.68 5.96 3.01
C SER A 339 14.82 6.40 2.10
N TRP A 340 15.82 5.53 1.89
CA TRP A 340 16.98 5.82 1.03
C TRP A 340 16.55 6.24 -0.39
N VAL A 341 15.45 5.69 -0.91
CA VAL A 341 14.87 6.07 -2.19
C VAL A 341 14.39 7.52 -2.17
N MET A 342 13.77 7.98 -1.08
CA MET A 342 13.38 9.39 -0.92
C MET A 342 14.60 10.31 -0.79
N ARG A 343 15.70 9.83 -0.17
CA ARG A 343 16.98 10.57 -0.15
C ARG A 343 17.57 10.68 -1.56
N VAL A 344 17.58 9.60 -2.35
CA VAL A 344 18.00 9.59 -3.75
C VAL A 344 17.19 10.57 -4.60
N ILE A 345 15.85 10.51 -4.53
CA ILE A 345 14.96 11.42 -5.27
C ILE A 345 15.23 12.88 -4.87
N ARG A 346 15.44 13.15 -3.58
CA ARG A 346 15.75 14.50 -3.09
C ARG A 346 17.07 15.01 -3.68
N THR A 347 18.17 14.34 -3.38
CA THR A 347 19.51 14.77 -3.81
C THR A 347 19.63 14.83 -5.33
N ALA A 348 19.11 13.84 -6.06
CA ALA A 348 19.14 13.85 -7.53
C ALA A 348 18.20 14.93 -8.12
N GLY A 349 17.00 15.13 -7.55
CA GLY A 349 16.04 16.14 -7.97
C GLY A 349 16.62 17.55 -7.90
N ASP A 350 17.15 17.91 -6.72
CA ASP A 350 17.74 19.23 -6.46
C ASP A 350 18.90 19.51 -7.44
N MET A 351 19.83 18.56 -7.61
CA MET A 351 20.97 18.67 -8.55
C MET A 351 20.57 18.78 -10.03
N LEU A 352 19.35 18.34 -10.37
CA LEU A 352 18.81 18.38 -11.73
C LEU A 352 17.93 19.62 -11.99
N GLY A 353 17.56 20.37 -10.95
CA GLY A 353 16.70 21.55 -11.05
C GLY A 353 15.20 21.23 -10.97
N PHE A 354 14.86 20.14 -10.28
CA PHE A 354 13.50 19.90 -9.77
C PHE A 354 13.44 20.32 -8.30
N ASP A 355 12.33 20.91 -7.88
CA ASP A 355 11.98 21.06 -6.47
C ASP A 355 11.69 19.67 -5.88
N SER A 356 12.58 19.20 -5.01
CA SER A 356 12.49 17.86 -4.43
C SER A 356 11.33 17.67 -3.45
N ASP A 357 10.83 18.73 -2.81
CA ASP A 357 9.67 18.62 -1.92
C ASP A 357 8.42 18.34 -2.75
N PHE A 358 8.21 19.12 -3.82
CA PHE A 358 7.10 18.90 -4.75
C PHE A 358 7.23 17.60 -5.55
N LEU A 359 8.44 17.21 -5.97
CA LEU A 359 8.67 15.92 -6.61
C LEU A 359 8.24 14.77 -5.68
N LEU A 360 8.70 14.76 -4.42
CA LEU A 360 8.30 13.75 -3.44
C LEU A 360 6.81 13.83 -3.05
N ARG A 361 6.16 14.98 -3.17
CA ARG A 361 4.76 15.26 -2.79
C ARG A 361 3.79 14.98 -3.93
N HIS A 362 3.73 13.73 -4.35
CA HIS A 362 2.92 13.24 -5.48
C HIS A 362 1.41 13.07 -5.15
N SER A 363 0.82 13.95 -4.34
CA SER A 363 -0.60 14.08 -3.94
C SER A 363 -1.45 12.81 -3.65
N PHE A 364 -0.87 11.62 -3.49
CA PHE A 364 -1.58 10.40 -3.09
C PHE A 364 -1.89 10.40 -1.59
N GLN A 365 -2.78 11.30 -1.17
CA GLN A 365 -3.22 11.41 0.22
C GLN A 365 -4.05 10.18 0.61
N ARG A 366 -3.69 9.57 1.74
CA ARG A 366 -4.35 8.38 2.28
C ARG A 366 -5.13 8.76 3.52
N SER A 367 -6.40 8.35 3.63
CA SER A 367 -7.16 8.54 4.87
C SER A 367 -6.57 7.63 5.95
N ILE A 368 -6.32 8.20 7.13
CA ILE A 368 -5.73 7.52 8.27
C ILE A 368 -6.85 7.13 9.22
N TYR A 369 -6.84 5.88 9.68
CA TYR A 369 -7.80 5.34 10.64
C TYR A 369 -7.09 4.81 11.88
N PHE A 370 -7.70 4.98 13.04
CA PHE A 370 -7.28 4.39 14.30
C PHE A 370 -8.30 3.37 14.80
N VAL A 371 -7.78 2.24 15.28
CA VAL A 371 -8.52 1.15 15.91
C VAL A 371 -8.19 1.11 17.40
N PRO A 372 -9.08 1.60 18.29
CA PRO A 372 -8.84 1.60 19.73
C PRO A 372 -9.03 0.20 20.30
N LEU A 373 -7.96 -0.39 20.85
CA LEU A 373 -8.04 -1.70 21.50
C LEU A 373 -8.31 -1.58 23.01
N ALA A 374 -8.07 -0.41 23.60
CA ALA A 374 -8.39 -0.09 24.99
C ALA A 374 -9.28 1.16 25.11
N LYS A 375 -10.19 1.14 26.09
CA LYS A 375 -11.08 2.27 26.43
C LYS A 375 -10.29 3.54 26.79
N ASN A 376 -9.21 3.36 27.55
CA ASN A 376 -8.33 4.43 28.01
C ASN A 376 -7.09 4.65 27.12
N PHE A 377 -7.16 4.36 25.82
CA PHE A 377 -6.00 4.41 24.93
C PHE A 377 -5.22 5.73 25.01
N LYS A 378 -5.89 6.90 24.99
CA LYS A 378 -5.21 8.21 25.11
C LYS A 378 -4.47 8.38 26.44
N GLN A 379 -4.96 7.80 27.54
CA GLN A 379 -4.29 7.88 28.83
C GLN A 379 -3.04 7.02 28.84
N VAL A 380 -3.10 5.79 28.31
CA VAL A 380 -1.91 4.91 28.23
C VAL A 380 -0.86 5.45 27.26
N LEU A 381 -1.28 5.93 26.09
CA LEU A 381 -0.35 6.44 25.07
C LEU A 381 0.33 7.75 25.50
N ASN A 382 -0.21 8.49 26.46
CA ASN A 382 0.40 9.68 27.04
C ASN A 382 0.92 9.45 28.48
N ASP A 383 1.25 8.20 28.85
CA ASP A 383 1.78 7.79 30.17
C ASP A 383 0.88 8.09 31.41
N ASN A 384 -0.25 8.76 31.23
CA ASN A 384 -1.26 9.08 32.26
C ASN A 384 -1.98 7.84 32.85
N ALA A 385 -1.77 6.64 32.30
CA ALA A 385 -2.28 5.40 32.88
C ALA A 385 -1.34 4.20 32.65
N LYS A 386 -0.86 3.57 33.74
CA LYS A 386 0.09 2.45 33.69
C LYS A 386 -0.46 1.14 33.08
N ARG A 387 -1.79 0.97 32.96
CA ARG A 387 -2.42 -0.28 32.46
C ARG A 387 -3.55 -0.01 31.45
N PRO A 388 -3.58 -0.72 30.29
CA PRO A 388 -4.70 -0.63 29.35
C PRO A 388 -5.96 -1.34 29.85
N LYS A 389 -7.09 -0.63 29.81
CA LYS A 389 -8.45 -1.17 30.01
C LYS A 389 -8.98 -1.63 28.67
N TYR A 390 -8.60 -2.84 28.23
CA TYR A 390 -8.95 -3.39 26.92
C TYR A 390 -10.47 -3.48 26.70
N TYR A 391 -10.91 -3.35 25.44
CA TYR A 391 -12.24 -3.82 25.03
C TYR A 391 -12.24 -5.35 24.99
N ASP A 392 -13.31 -5.97 25.46
CA ASP A 392 -13.55 -7.39 25.29
C ASP A 392 -14.31 -7.60 23.97
N LEU A 393 -13.60 -8.13 22.97
CA LEU A 393 -14.10 -8.29 21.59
C LEU A 393 -13.62 -9.66 21.11
N SER A 394 -14.42 -10.71 21.32
CA SER A 394 -14.05 -12.03 20.83
C SER A 394 -14.16 -12.09 19.29
N LYS A 395 -13.29 -12.87 18.65
CA LYS A 395 -13.42 -13.20 17.21
C LYS A 395 -14.81 -13.74 16.87
N LYS A 396 -15.44 -14.50 17.78
CA LYS A 396 -16.79 -15.04 17.58
C LYS A 396 -17.80 -13.92 17.43
N ASP A 397 -17.90 -13.02 18.41
CA ASP A 397 -18.89 -11.93 18.39
C ASP A 397 -18.68 -10.96 17.23
N LEU A 398 -17.41 -10.71 16.85
CA LEU A 398 -17.05 -9.91 15.69
C LEU A 398 -17.44 -10.60 14.36
N THR A 399 -17.34 -11.93 14.30
CA THR A 399 -17.77 -12.73 13.14
C THR A 399 -19.28 -12.78 13.04
N ASP A 400 -19.98 -13.07 14.13
CA ASP A 400 -21.45 -13.16 14.15
C ASP A 400 -22.08 -11.80 13.80
N TYR A 401 -21.57 -10.70 14.38
CA TYR A 401 -21.97 -9.34 14.01
C TYR A 401 -21.70 -9.01 12.53
N TRP A 402 -20.57 -9.47 11.97
CA TRP A 402 -20.31 -9.33 10.54
C TRP A 402 -21.30 -10.15 9.70
N ARG A 403 -21.63 -11.36 10.18
CA ARG A 403 -22.50 -12.32 9.51
C ARG A 403 -23.90 -11.73 9.34
N GLU A 404 -24.53 -11.36 10.45
CA GLU A 404 -25.86 -10.71 10.52
C GLU A 404 -25.92 -9.43 9.68
N ARG A 405 -24.89 -8.58 9.78
CA ARG A 405 -24.90 -7.23 9.19
C ARG A 405 -24.62 -7.20 7.69
N TRP A 406 -23.86 -8.15 7.16
CA TRP A 406 -23.40 -8.12 5.77
C TRP A 406 -23.48 -9.47 5.05
N PHE A 407 -23.05 -10.57 5.66
CA PHE A 407 -22.93 -11.86 4.98
C PHE A 407 -24.29 -12.39 4.52
N GLU A 408 -25.27 -12.50 5.43
CA GLU A 408 -26.58 -13.09 5.11
C GLU A 408 -27.27 -12.33 3.97
N LYS A 409 -27.27 -10.98 4.05
CA LYS A 409 -27.81 -10.13 2.99
C LYS A 409 -27.03 -10.20 1.67
N ARG A 410 -25.72 -10.50 1.70
CA ARG A 410 -24.94 -10.69 0.46
C ARG A 410 -25.11 -12.08 -0.14
N LYS A 411 -25.30 -13.10 0.70
CA LYS A 411 -25.54 -14.49 0.31
C LYS A 411 -26.89 -14.69 -0.40
N LEU A 412 -27.82 -13.75 -0.24
CA LEU A 412 -29.12 -13.71 -0.92
C LEU A 412 -29.17 -12.83 -2.19
N ASN A 413 -28.06 -12.17 -2.57
CA ASN A 413 -28.05 -11.26 -3.73
C ASN A 413 -27.59 -12.01 -5.01
N PRO A 414 -28.43 -12.15 -6.05
CA PRO A 414 -28.13 -12.95 -7.23
C PRO A 414 -26.79 -12.62 -7.90
N ASP A 415 -26.49 -11.35 -8.15
CA ASP A 415 -25.23 -10.91 -8.78
C ASP A 415 -23.97 -11.34 -8.02
N ILE A 416 -24.09 -11.50 -6.69
CA ILE A 416 -22.99 -11.94 -5.83
C ILE A 416 -22.97 -13.47 -5.71
N ILE A 417 -24.12 -14.13 -5.69
CA ILE A 417 -24.20 -15.59 -5.76
C ILE A 417 -23.47 -16.07 -7.02
N THR A 418 -23.78 -15.52 -8.20
CA THR A 418 -23.10 -15.83 -9.47
C THR A 418 -21.59 -15.58 -9.37
N LYS A 419 -21.15 -14.37 -8.99
CA LYS A 419 -19.72 -14.02 -8.87
C LYS A 419 -18.94 -14.86 -7.85
N VAL A 420 -19.60 -15.35 -6.81
CA VAL A 420 -19.01 -16.27 -5.84
C VAL A 420 -18.96 -17.67 -6.45
N PHE A 421 -20.08 -18.18 -6.95
CA PHE A 421 -20.25 -19.54 -7.47
C PHE A 421 -19.31 -19.85 -8.64
N ASP A 422 -19.18 -18.92 -9.58
CA ASP A 422 -18.34 -19.04 -10.80
C ASP A 422 -16.84 -19.08 -10.49
N PHE A 423 -16.43 -18.74 -9.26
CA PHE A 423 -15.04 -18.76 -8.85
C PHE A 423 -14.53 -20.19 -8.59
N SER A 424 -13.52 -20.60 -9.34
CA SER A 424 -12.69 -21.76 -9.06
C SER A 424 -11.25 -21.34 -8.73
N PRO A 425 -10.57 -22.01 -7.77
CA PRO A 425 -9.15 -21.74 -7.49
C PRO A 425 -8.24 -21.82 -8.71
N SER A 426 -8.57 -22.59 -9.75
CA SER A 426 -7.79 -22.65 -10.99
C SER A 426 -7.74 -21.31 -11.74
N GLN A 427 -8.77 -20.48 -11.61
CA GLN A 427 -8.86 -19.12 -12.17
C GLN A 427 -8.01 -18.10 -11.39
N PHE A 428 -7.47 -18.45 -10.21
CA PHE A 428 -6.59 -17.54 -9.48
C PHE A 428 -5.27 -17.38 -10.25
N THR A 429 -5.06 -16.19 -10.80
CA THR A 429 -3.86 -15.78 -11.54
C THR A 429 -3.21 -14.57 -10.86
N ILE A 430 -1.94 -14.33 -11.20
CA ILE A 430 -1.21 -13.11 -10.87
C ILE A 430 -0.86 -12.44 -12.20
N GLU A 431 -1.79 -11.61 -12.67
CA GLU A 431 -1.68 -10.74 -13.84
C GLU A 431 -1.46 -9.31 -13.38
#